data_AF-A0A5C3KQX1-F1
#
_entry.id   AF-A0A5C3KQX1-F1
#
_cell.length_a   1.000
_cell.length_b   1.000
_cell.length_c   1.000
_cell.angle_alpha   90.00
_cell.angle_beta   90.00
_cell.angle_gamma   90.00
#
_symmetry.space_group_name_H-M   'P 1'
#
loop_
_entity.id
_entity.type
_entity.pdbx_description
1 polymer ?
#
loop_
_entity_poly.entity_id
_entity_poly.type
_entity_poly.pdbx_seq_one_letter_code
_entity_poly.pdbx_strand_id
1 'polypeptide(L)'
;NDKQMIHGASQLFYNDPRRRFTYGMTIEKTSTRLWYFNHSFLCLSNPFDCNKVRFISLIRFFLYMTFASETQLGFDPTVKRCEENGEIYFRYKVEDKFYRTVGNPIAEDSAWLINSRAVRVWTVR
;
A
#
# COMPACT_ATOMS: atom_id res chain seq x y z
N ASN A 1 -17.17 5.34 7.17
CA ASN A 1 -16.33 5.23 5.97
C ASN A 1 -14.87 5.61 6.26
N ASP A 2 -14.59 6.86 6.61
CA ASP A 2 -13.21 7.38 6.75
C ASP A 2 -12.34 6.62 7.77
N LYS A 3 -12.85 6.35 8.98
CA LYS A 3 -12.12 5.55 10.00
C LYS A 3 -11.77 4.14 9.52
N GLN A 4 -12.70 3.49 8.82
CA GLN A 4 -12.48 2.15 8.26
C GLN A 4 -11.45 2.18 7.14
N MET A 5 -11.49 3.21 6.29
CA MET A 5 -10.52 3.40 5.22
C MET A 5 -9.10 3.62 5.75
N ILE A 6 -8.93 4.51 6.74
CA ILE A 6 -7.63 4.76 7.38
C ILE A 6 -7.12 3.48 8.07
N HIS A 7 -7.98 2.79 8.82
CA HIS A 7 -7.59 1.55 9.48
C HIS A 7 -7.19 0.47 8.46
N GLY A 8 -7.96 0.29 7.38
CA GLY A 8 -7.65 -0.67 6.31
C GLY A 8 -6.33 -0.36 5.62
N ALA A 9 -6.04 0.91 5.33
CA ALA A 9 -4.75 1.33 4.78
C ALA A 9 -3.58 1.04 5.74
N SER A 10 -3.76 1.30 7.04
CA SER A 10 -2.75 0.98 8.06
C SER A 10 -2.44 -0.53 8.11
N GLN A 11 -3.48 -1.37 8.06
CA GLN A 11 -3.33 -2.83 8.01
C GLN A 11 -2.64 -3.31 6.73
N LEU A 12 -2.89 -2.66 5.57
CA LEU A 12 -2.19 -2.98 4.32
C LEU A 12 -0.69 -2.69 4.40
N PHE A 13 -0.31 -1.53 4.94
CA PHE A 13 1.10 -1.19 5.15
C PHE A 13 1.78 -2.12 6.14
N TYR A 14 1.05 -2.55 7.18
CA TYR A 14 1.55 -3.56 8.09
C TYR A 14 1.75 -4.90 7.39
N ASN A 15 0.74 -5.45 6.72
CA ASN A 15 0.84 -6.83 6.23
C ASN A 15 1.82 -7.00 5.06
N ASP A 16 2.05 -5.96 4.25
CA ASP A 16 2.97 -6.04 3.11
C ASP A 16 4.07 -4.96 3.19
N PRO A 17 5.30 -5.31 3.62
CA PRO A 17 6.41 -4.36 3.74
C PRO A 17 6.87 -3.77 2.39
N ARG A 18 6.38 -4.29 1.26
CA ARG A 18 6.71 -3.78 -0.08
C ARG A 18 5.90 -2.53 -0.44
N ARG A 19 4.86 -2.18 0.33
CA ARG A 19 3.98 -1.04 0.04
C ARG A 19 4.64 0.28 0.48
N ARG A 20 5.03 1.10 -0.50
CA ARG A 20 5.47 2.49 -0.29
C ARG A 20 4.30 3.47 -0.20
N PHE A 21 3.25 3.19 -0.96
CA PHE A 21 1.99 3.93 -0.94
C PHE A 21 0.84 3.02 -1.37
N THR A 22 -0.40 3.45 -1.13
CA THR A 22 -1.60 2.77 -1.60
C THR A 22 -2.71 3.76 -1.94
N TYR A 23 -3.62 3.34 -2.81
CA TYR A 23 -4.81 4.11 -3.16
C TYR A 23 -6.04 3.51 -2.49
N GLY A 24 -7.01 4.36 -2.20
CA GLY A 24 -8.30 3.95 -1.65
C GLY A 24 -9.43 4.73 -2.30
N MET A 25 -10.64 4.19 -2.15
CA MET A 25 -11.85 4.86 -2.59
C MET A 25 -12.97 4.57 -1.60
N THR A 26 -13.67 5.61 -1.19
CA THR A 26 -14.89 5.51 -0.39
C THR A 26 -16.06 6.02 -1.20
N ILE A 27 -17.15 5.25 -1.22
CA ILE A 27 -18.42 5.66 -1.82
C ILE A 27 -19.48 5.65 -0.72
N GLU A 28 -20.21 6.75 -0.59
CA GLU A 28 -21.38 6.85 0.28
C GLU A 28 -22.54 7.40 -0.54
N LYS A 29 -23.55 6.56 -0.79
CA LYS A 29 -24.61 6.81 -1.77
C LYS A 29 -24.00 7.08 -3.15
N THR A 30 -23.98 8.34 -3.60
CA THR A 30 -23.33 8.76 -4.85
C THR A 30 -22.06 9.57 -4.63
N SER A 31 -21.79 9.99 -3.39
CA SER A 31 -20.61 10.78 -3.04
C SER A 31 -19.40 9.87 -2.94
N THR A 32 -18.46 10.08 -3.87
CA THR A 32 -17.20 9.34 -3.96
C THR A 32 -16.04 10.23 -3.56
N ARG A 33 -15.08 9.66 -2.84
CA ARG A 33 -13.80 10.28 -2.50
C ARG A 33 -12.67 9.32 -2.81
N LEU A 34 -11.63 9.82 -3.49
CA LEU A 34 -10.40 9.09 -3.75
C LEU A 34 -9.37 9.43 -2.68
N TRP A 35 -8.58 8.43 -2.31
CA TRP A 35 -7.60 8.47 -1.25
C TRP A 35 -6.24 8.06 -1.80
N TYR A 36 -5.21 8.76 -1.36
CA TYR A 36 -3.82 8.39 -1.54
C TYR A 36 -3.17 8.36 -0.17
N PHE A 37 -2.47 7.28 0.13
CA PHE A 37 -1.78 7.08 1.39
C PHE A 37 -0.31 6.78 1.11
N ASN A 38 0.58 7.41 1.85
CA ASN A 38 1.95 6.94 2.02
C ASN A 38 2.32 6.98 3.50
N HIS A 39 3.55 6.58 3.83
CA HIS A 39 4.01 6.52 5.24
C HIS A 39 4.22 7.90 5.90
N SER A 40 4.10 9.00 5.15
CA SER A 40 4.36 10.36 5.64
C SER A 40 3.09 11.23 5.70
N PHE A 41 2.18 11.06 4.75
CA PHE A 41 0.96 11.85 4.61
C PHE A 41 -0.15 11.09 3.88
N LEU A 42 -1.35 11.65 3.97
CA LEU A 42 -2.52 11.22 3.19
C LEU A 42 -3.04 12.39 2.36
N CYS A 43 -3.52 12.09 1.15
CA CYS A 43 -4.20 13.04 0.29
C CYS A 43 -5.59 12.53 -0.07
N LEU A 44 -6.51 13.49 -0.18
CA LEU A 44 -7.94 13.24 -0.37
C LEU A 44 -8.42 14.09 -1.54
N SER A 45 -9.22 13.51 -2.43
CA SER A 45 -9.96 14.34 -3.39
C SER A 45 -11.09 15.09 -2.69
N ASN A 46 -11.51 16.21 -3.26
CA ASN A 46 -12.85 16.74 -2.94
C ASN A 46 -13.90 15.66 -3.29
N PRO A 47 -14.96 15.50 -2.48
CA PRO A 47 -16.04 14.59 -2.81
C PRO A 47 -16.67 14.93 -4.17
N PHE A 48 -17.01 13.91 -4.94
CA PHE A 48 -17.71 14.07 -6.22
C PHE A 48 -18.79 13.03 -6.41
N ASP A 49 -19.82 13.40 -7.17
CA ASP A 49 -20.91 12.47 -7.50
C ASP A 49 -20.47 11.52 -8.62
N CYS A 50 -20.47 10.21 -8.35
CA CYS A 50 -20.07 9.19 -9.32
C CYS A 50 -21.10 8.96 -10.43
N ASN A 51 -22.36 9.35 -10.25
CA ASN A 51 -23.44 9.13 -11.21
C ASN A 51 -23.62 10.31 -12.18
N LYS A 52 -22.94 11.43 -11.93
CA LYS A 52 -22.96 12.63 -12.79
C LYS A 52 -21.79 12.64 -13.76
N VAL A 53 -21.63 13.74 -14.50
CA VAL A 53 -20.58 13.98 -15.52
C VAL A 53 -19.16 13.59 -15.08
N ARG A 54 -18.88 13.54 -13.77
CA ARG A 54 -17.58 13.14 -13.20
C ARG A 54 -17.34 11.62 -13.12
N PHE A 55 -18.21 10.77 -13.68
CA PHE A 55 -17.99 9.32 -13.77
C PHE A 55 -16.68 8.96 -14.52
N ILE A 56 -16.21 9.82 -15.43
CA ILE A 56 -14.93 9.66 -16.14
C ILE A 56 -13.76 9.54 -15.15
N SER A 57 -13.78 10.28 -14.04
CA SER A 57 -12.74 10.18 -13.00
C SER A 57 -12.73 8.80 -12.34
N LEU A 58 -13.91 8.22 -12.13
CA LEU A 58 -14.06 6.88 -11.58
C LEU A 58 -13.52 5.83 -12.56
N ILE A 59 -13.89 5.92 -13.85
CA ILE A 59 -13.39 5.03 -14.90
C ILE A 59 -11.87 5.12 -14.98
N ARG A 60 -11.31 6.35 -15.02
CA ARG A 60 -9.85 6.56 -15.04
C ARG A 60 -9.17 5.96 -13.82
N PHE A 61 -9.76 6.08 -12.64
CA PHE A 61 -9.24 5.47 -11.43
C PHE A 61 -9.21 3.94 -11.54
N PHE A 62 -10.30 3.31 -11.99
CA PHE A 62 -10.33 1.86 -12.18
C PHE A 62 -9.35 1.39 -13.26
N LEU A 63 -9.29 2.08 -14.40
CA LEU A 63 -8.31 1.79 -15.46
C LEU A 63 -6.89 1.90 -14.92
N TYR A 64 -6.59 2.95 -14.14
CA TYR A 64 -5.30 3.07 -13.49
C TYR A 64 -5.04 1.89 -12.55
N MET A 65 -5.99 1.54 -11.67
CA MET A 65 -5.82 0.44 -10.73
C MET A 65 -5.64 -0.93 -11.41
N THR A 66 -6.22 -1.14 -12.60
CA THR A 66 -6.12 -2.39 -13.36
C THR A 66 -4.87 -2.48 -14.23
N PHE A 67 -4.46 -1.37 -14.85
CA PHE A 67 -3.38 -1.37 -15.86
C PHE A 67 -2.06 -0.75 -15.38
N ALA A 68 -2.04 -0.10 -14.22
CA ALA A 68 -0.81 0.44 -13.65
C ALA A 68 0.17 -0.69 -13.30
N SER A 69 1.47 -0.41 -13.48
CA SER A 69 2.51 -1.32 -13.03
C SER A 69 2.54 -1.43 -11.50
N GLU A 70 3.14 -2.49 -10.97
CA GLU A 70 3.29 -2.66 -9.52
C GLU A 70 3.95 -1.42 -8.87
N THR A 71 4.96 -0.84 -9.52
CA THR A 71 5.62 0.38 -9.04
C THR A 71 4.67 1.58 -8.98
N GLN A 72 3.81 1.75 -9.98
CA GLN A 72 2.78 2.79 -10.04
C GLN A 72 1.65 2.57 -9.03
N LEU A 73 1.39 1.31 -8.66
CA LEU A 73 0.47 0.92 -7.58
C LEU A 73 1.09 1.03 -6.18
N GLY A 74 2.36 1.43 -6.10
CA GLY A 74 3.05 1.71 -4.84
C GLY A 74 3.84 0.56 -4.27
N PHE A 75 4.08 -0.51 -5.03
CA PHE A 75 5.03 -1.53 -4.65
C PHE A 75 6.48 -1.05 -4.86
N ASP A 76 7.36 -1.48 -3.98
CA ASP A 76 8.79 -1.26 -4.09
C ASP A 76 9.40 -2.23 -5.12
N PRO A 77 10.03 -1.75 -6.20
CA PRO A 77 10.65 -2.62 -7.21
C PRO A 77 11.87 -3.38 -6.67
N THR A 78 12.46 -2.95 -5.55
CA THR A 78 13.64 -3.57 -4.94
C THR A 78 13.28 -4.70 -3.97
N VAL A 79 12.00 -4.83 -3.59
CA VAL A 79 11.55 -5.82 -2.59
C VAL A 79 10.55 -6.78 -3.22
N LYS A 80 10.87 -8.08 -3.20
CA LYS A 80 9.98 -9.14 -3.69
C LYS A 80 9.48 -10.01 -2.55
N ARG A 81 8.19 -10.34 -2.55
CA ARG A 81 7.62 -11.37 -1.69
C ARG A 81 7.78 -12.69 -2.43
N CYS A 82 8.45 -13.63 -1.80
CA CYS A 82 8.72 -14.96 -2.33
C CYS A 82 8.15 -16.00 -1.38
N GLU A 83 7.93 -17.19 -1.91
CA GLU A 83 7.45 -18.34 -1.15
C GLU A 83 8.30 -19.54 -1.54
N GLU A 84 8.77 -20.30 -0.54
CA GLU A 84 9.53 -21.53 -0.74
C GLU A 84 9.16 -22.50 0.37
N ASN A 85 8.76 -23.73 0.01
CA ASN A 85 8.34 -24.77 0.96
C ASN A 85 7.23 -24.31 1.93
N GLY A 86 6.34 -23.43 1.49
CA GLY A 86 5.24 -22.88 2.30
C GLY A 86 5.66 -21.74 3.24
N GLU A 87 6.94 -21.36 3.27
CA GLU A 87 7.43 -20.21 4.03
C GLU A 87 7.51 -18.96 3.14
N ILE A 88 6.85 -17.90 3.58
CA ILE A 88 6.92 -16.59 2.93
C ILE A 88 8.17 -15.86 3.43
N TYR A 89 8.97 -15.35 2.51
CA TYR A 89 10.10 -14.48 2.83
C TYR A 89 10.16 -13.29 1.88
N PHE A 90 10.86 -12.25 2.30
CA PHE A 90 11.11 -11.08 1.47
C PHE A 90 12.54 -11.09 0.96
N ARG A 91 12.71 -10.76 -0.31
CA ARG A 91 14.01 -10.60 -0.95
C ARG A 91 14.22 -9.12 -1.24
N TYR A 92 15.23 -8.54 -0.63
CA TYR A 92 15.63 -7.16 -0.82
C TYR A 92 16.81 -7.10 -1.78
N LYS A 93 16.72 -6.24 -2.79
CA LYS A 93 17.84 -5.88 -3.65
C LYS A 93 18.51 -4.63 -3.09
N VAL A 94 19.76 -4.76 -2.67
CA VAL A 94 20.59 -3.64 -2.22
C VAL A 94 21.79 -3.60 -3.15
N GLU A 95 21.89 -2.53 -3.93
CA GLU A 95 22.86 -2.44 -5.03
C GLU A 95 22.73 -3.65 -5.97
N ASP A 96 23.79 -4.44 -6.15
CA ASP A 96 23.81 -5.64 -6.98
C ASP A 96 23.65 -6.95 -6.19
N LYS A 97 23.38 -6.85 -4.88
CA LYS A 97 23.22 -8.00 -3.99
C LYS A 97 21.76 -8.22 -3.62
N PHE A 98 21.43 -9.49 -3.41
CA PHE A 98 20.11 -9.90 -2.95
C PHE A 98 20.21 -10.51 -1.56
N TYR A 99 19.34 -10.04 -0.66
CA TYR A 99 19.27 -10.46 0.72
C TYR A 99 17.92 -11.09 1.00
N ARG A 100 17.90 -12.29 1.57
CA ARG A 100 16.67 -12.99 1.97
C ARG A 100 16.43 -12.80 3.45
N THR A 101 15.22 -12.41 3.83
CA THR A 101 14.81 -12.37 5.25
C THR A 101 14.76 -13.77 5.86
N VAL A 102 15.20 -13.86 7.11
CA VAL A 102 15.23 -15.10 7.89
C VAL A 102 14.42 -14.90 9.17
N GLY A 103 13.38 -15.73 9.34
CA GLY A 103 12.50 -15.69 10.51
C GLY A 103 11.74 -14.37 10.65
N ASN A 104 11.40 -14.04 11.89
CA ASN A 104 10.63 -12.84 12.23
C ASN A 104 11.51 -11.58 12.22
N PRO A 105 10.93 -10.38 12.00
CA PRO A 105 11.65 -9.12 12.17
C PRO A 105 12.27 -9.01 13.57
N ILE A 106 13.49 -8.46 13.64
CA ILE A 106 14.18 -8.10 14.90
C ILE A 106 13.44 -6.94 15.57
N ALA A 107 13.00 -5.97 14.76
CA ALA A 107 12.19 -4.85 15.21
C ALA A 107 11.06 -4.62 14.21
N GLU A 108 9.87 -4.38 14.73
CA GLU A 108 8.66 -4.11 13.98
C GLU A 108 7.87 -3.04 14.71
N ASP A 109 7.88 -1.82 14.19
CA ASP A 109 6.99 -0.78 14.70
C ASP A 109 5.56 -1.05 14.20
N SER A 110 4.67 -1.33 15.16
CA SER A 110 3.26 -1.63 14.91
C SER A 110 2.48 -0.51 14.19
N ALA A 111 1.52 -0.91 13.36
CA ALA A 111 0.72 -0.03 12.51
C ALA A 111 -0.47 0.64 13.22
N TRP A 112 -0.26 1.19 14.43
CA TRP A 112 -1.31 1.93 15.13
C TRP A 112 -1.70 3.23 14.42
N LEU A 113 -0.78 3.78 13.62
CA LEU A 113 -0.95 5.05 12.93
C LEU A 113 -0.59 4.89 11.46
N ILE A 114 -1.36 5.56 10.61
CA ILE A 114 -1.12 5.58 9.17
C ILE A 114 0.19 6.30 8.81
N ASN A 115 0.54 7.31 9.62
CA ASN A 115 1.84 7.96 9.60
C ASN A 115 2.63 7.38 10.76
N SER A 116 3.33 6.28 10.51
CA SER A 116 4.33 5.75 11.43
C SER A 116 5.63 5.58 10.65
N ARG A 117 6.74 5.34 11.35
CA ARG A 117 7.99 5.05 10.64
C ARG A 117 7.89 3.76 9.83
N ALA A 118 6.98 2.85 10.22
CA ALA A 118 6.77 1.52 9.65
C ALA A 118 8.09 0.76 9.41
N VAL A 119 9.10 1.04 10.25
CA VAL A 119 10.43 0.47 10.10
C VAL A 119 10.38 -0.97 10.54
N ARG A 120 10.87 -1.85 9.67
CA ARG A 120 11.14 -3.24 9.99
C ARG A 120 12.61 -3.53 9.82
N VAL A 121 13.20 -4.11 10.86
CA VAL A 121 14.58 -4.58 10.85
C VAL A 121 14.54 -6.09 10.73
N TRP A 122 15.24 -6.64 9.74
CA TRP A 122 15.23 -8.07 9.44
C TRP A 122 16.62 -8.67 9.63
N THR A 123 16.67 -9.89 10.15
CA THR A 123 17.83 -10.76 9.92
C THR A 123 17.81 -11.20 8.47
N VAL A 124 18.94 -11.10 7.77
CA VAL A 124 19.05 -11.50 6.37
C VAL A 124 20.24 -12.44 6.12
N ARG A 125 20.15 -13.25 5.07
CA ARG A 125 21.25 -14.07 4.53
C ARG A 125 21.35 -13.96 3.02
#